data_AF-A0A132P4X8-F1
#
_entry.id   AF-A0A132P4X8-F1
#
_cell.length_a   1.000
_cell.length_b   1.000
_cell.length_c   1.000
_cell.angle_alpha   90.00
_cell.angle_beta   90.00
_cell.angle_gamma   90.00
#
_symmetry.space_group_name_H-M   'P 1'
#
loop_
_entity.id
_entity.type
_entity.pdbx_description
1 polymer ?
#
loop_
_entity_poly.entity_id
_entity_poly.type
_entity_poly.pdbx_seq_one_letter_code
_entity_poly.pdbx_strand_id
1 'polypeptide(L)'
;MIDEKKCLKNLLEDMDDIEEKLSKWTGKTNIFQILKLSKNEIRHSNFLAFLFAPNETHNLSDEFFKMFLKRYIDSNDDTKAAINYFDALLNSYEDLIVYRENKNIDILLVSEKNKIVVCIENKILSSESGGQLNKYQRYIERNYSNYKKIFVFLTPDGNEPTNPSWGIITYKNIVEESVKYFV
;
A
#
# COMPACT_ATOMS: atom_id res chain seq x y z
N MET A 1 -11.76 15.61 -16.53
CA MET A 1 -12.51 14.36 -16.85
C MET A 1 -11.80 13.38 -17.78
N ILE A 2 -11.27 13.75 -18.96
CA ILE A 2 -10.44 12.83 -19.79
C ILE A 2 -8.95 12.87 -19.38
N ASP A 3 -8.54 13.93 -18.65
CA ASP A 3 -7.14 14.22 -18.34
C ASP A 3 -6.60 13.53 -17.07
N GLU A 4 -7.42 13.36 -16.02
CA GLU A 4 -6.99 12.74 -14.75
C GLU A 4 -6.72 11.24 -14.89
N LYS A 5 -7.58 10.53 -15.64
CA LYS A 5 -7.41 9.09 -15.94
C LYS A 5 -6.17 8.83 -16.78
N LYS A 6 -5.85 9.74 -17.70
CA LYS A 6 -4.64 9.70 -18.52
C LYS A 6 -3.41 10.02 -17.68
N CYS A 7 -3.50 10.98 -16.75
CA CYS A 7 -2.41 11.30 -15.82
C CYS A 7 -2.09 10.14 -14.88
N LEU A 8 -3.08 9.44 -14.34
CA LEU A 8 -2.84 8.32 -13.44
C LEU A 8 -2.37 7.05 -14.15
N LYS A 9 -2.87 6.81 -15.37
CA LYS A 9 -2.32 5.78 -16.26
C LYS A 9 -0.85 6.09 -16.61
N ASN A 10 -0.55 7.34 -16.98
CA ASN A 10 0.82 7.78 -17.26
C ASN A 10 1.72 7.81 -16.01
N LEU A 11 1.16 8.00 -14.81
CA LEU A 11 1.88 7.91 -13.52
C LEU A 11 2.39 6.49 -13.26
N LEU A 12 1.66 5.49 -13.74
CA LEU A 12 2.01 4.08 -13.64
C LEU A 12 2.88 3.61 -14.81
N GLU A 13 2.74 4.20 -16.00
CA GLU A 13 3.44 3.80 -17.23
C GLU A 13 4.80 4.49 -17.43
N ASP A 14 4.99 5.75 -17.01
CA ASP A 14 6.23 6.52 -17.23
C ASP A 14 6.70 7.24 -15.95
N MET A 15 7.73 6.68 -15.32
CA MET A 15 8.25 7.16 -14.03
C MET A 15 9.39 8.18 -14.12
N ASP A 16 9.70 8.70 -15.32
CA ASP A 16 10.68 9.78 -15.51
C ASP A 16 10.04 11.18 -15.47
N ASP A 17 8.71 11.27 -15.54
CA ASP A 17 7.94 12.52 -15.70
C ASP A 17 7.07 12.85 -14.46
N ILE A 18 7.38 12.18 -13.35
CA ILE A 18 6.70 12.23 -12.05
C ILE A 18 6.69 13.63 -11.45
N GLU A 19 7.76 14.40 -11.69
CA GLU A 19 8.03 15.66 -10.99
C GLU A 19 7.00 16.75 -11.33
N GLU A 20 6.65 16.90 -12.61
CA GLU A 20 5.74 17.97 -13.05
C GLU A 20 4.28 17.65 -12.68
N LYS A 21 3.88 16.39 -12.77
CA LYS A 21 2.49 15.96 -12.58
C LYS A 21 2.07 15.91 -11.11
N LEU A 22 2.96 15.47 -10.22
CA LEU A 22 2.69 15.48 -8.76
C LEU A 22 2.63 16.90 -8.19
N SER A 23 3.42 17.84 -8.74
CA SER A 23 3.45 19.23 -8.28
C SER A 23 2.10 19.95 -8.39
N LYS A 24 1.23 19.53 -9.32
CA LYS A 24 -0.11 20.09 -9.55
C LYS A 24 -1.15 19.58 -8.54
N TRP A 25 -0.92 18.42 -7.93
CA TRP A 25 -1.85 17.78 -6.98
C TRP A 25 -1.50 18.05 -5.51
N THR A 26 -0.22 18.15 -5.16
CA THR A 26 0.22 18.07 -3.75
C THR A 26 0.53 19.41 -3.07
N GLY A 27 0.00 20.52 -3.61
CA GLY A 27 0.04 21.84 -2.96
C GLY A 27 1.31 22.13 -2.16
N LYS A 28 2.43 22.42 -2.82
CA LYS A 28 3.72 22.81 -2.19
C LYS A 28 4.27 21.90 -1.08
N THR A 29 3.86 20.64 -0.97
CA THR A 29 4.52 19.70 -0.05
C THR A 29 5.64 18.93 -0.75
N ASN A 30 6.74 18.74 -0.01
CA ASN A 30 8.04 18.22 -0.43
C ASN A 30 8.02 16.73 -0.81
N ILE A 31 7.21 16.38 -1.82
CA ILE A 31 7.16 15.02 -2.38
C ILE A 31 8.54 14.57 -2.87
N PHE A 32 9.40 15.52 -3.26
CA PHE A 32 10.78 15.28 -3.62
C PHE A 32 11.69 14.90 -2.44
N GLN A 33 11.37 15.28 -1.19
CA GLN A 33 12.02 14.73 -0.01
C GLN A 33 11.56 13.30 0.28
N ILE A 34 10.30 12.97 0.01
CA ILE A 34 9.74 11.62 0.15
C ILE A 34 10.35 10.65 -0.89
N LEU A 35 10.59 11.16 -2.11
CA LEU A 35 11.17 10.43 -3.24
C LEU A 35 12.71 10.35 -3.23
N LYS A 36 13.40 10.93 -2.24
CA LYS A 36 14.87 11.04 -2.27
C LYS A 36 15.58 9.70 -2.03
N LEU A 37 16.36 9.31 -3.06
CA LEU A 37 17.56 8.46 -3.04
C LEU A 37 17.36 6.96 -2.73
N SER A 38 17.00 6.15 -3.74
CA SER A 38 17.28 4.70 -3.81
C SER A 38 16.59 4.03 -5.01
N LYS A 39 16.87 2.73 -5.23
CA LYS A 39 16.31 1.83 -6.26
C LYS A 39 14.78 1.96 -6.37
N ASN A 40 14.24 1.82 -7.58
CA ASN A 40 12.82 2.07 -7.91
C ASN A 40 11.83 1.58 -6.82
N GLU A 41 11.96 0.33 -6.38
CA GLU A 41 11.10 -0.28 -5.34
C GLU A 41 11.01 0.53 -4.05
N ILE A 42 12.09 1.14 -3.56
CA ILE A 42 12.11 1.95 -2.33
C ILE A 42 11.40 3.29 -2.52
N ARG A 43 11.48 3.91 -3.70
CA ARG A 43 10.78 5.17 -3.99
C ARG A 43 9.25 4.99 -3.98
N HIS A 44 8.75 3.93 -4.62
CA HIS A 44 7.30 3.64 -4.65
C HIS A 44 6.76 3.30 -3.27
N SER A 45 7.55 2.52 -2.57
CA SER A 45 7.41 2.20 -1.18
C SER A 45 7.27 3.42 -0.25
N ASN A 46 8.11 4.46 -0.43
CA ASN A 46 8.01 5.71 0.31
C ASN A 46 6.74 6.50 -0.06
N PHE A 47 6.41 6.52 -1.35
CA PHE A 47 5.20 7.18 -1.82
C PHE A 47 3.92 6.54 -1.26
N LEU A 48 3.83 5.21 -1.27
CA LEU A 48 2.73 4.48 -0.64
C LEU A 48 2.67 4.74 0.87
N ALA A 49 3.81 4.71 1.56
CA ALA A 49 3.86 4.99 2.98
C ALA A 49 3.37 6.41 3.32
N PHE A 50 3.72 7.40 2.48
CA PHE A 50 3.15 8.74 2.60
C PHE A 50 1.63 8.73 2.47
N LEU A 51 1.08 8.08 1.45
CA LEU A 51 -0.39 8.01 1.25
C LEU A 51 -1.12 7.26 2.37
N PHE A 52 -0.48 6.26 2.98
CA PHE A 52 -1.08 5.48 4.07
C PHE A 52 -1.11 6.24 5.39
N ALA A 53 -0.24 7.23 5.60
CA ALA A 53 -0.09 7.88 6.89
C ALA A 53 -1.19 8.93 7.11
N PRO A 54 -2.17 8.71 8.01
CA PRO A 54 -3.36 9.56 8.09
C PRO A 54 -3.07 11.02 8.45
N ASN A 55 -1.99 11.23 9.21
CA ASN A 55 -1.56 12.53 9.71
C ASN A 55 -0.55 13.24 8.78
N GLU A 56 -0.33 12.72 7.58
CA GLU A 56 0.52 13.38 6.57
C GLU A 56 -0.21 14.51 5.84
N THR A 57 0.56 15.34 5.15
CA THR A 57 0.08 16.59 4.55
C THR A 57 -0.74 16.41 3.26
N HIS A 58 -1.07 15.18 2.87
CA HIS A 58 -1.93 14.91 1.71
C HIS A 58 -3.42 15.13 1.96
N ASN A 59 -3.84 15.41 3.21
CA ASN A 59 -5.23 15.69 3.60
C ASN A 59 -6.24 14.57 3.24
N LEU A 60 -5.79 13.31 3.18
CA LEU A 60 -6.67 12.17 2.91
C LEU A 60 -7.13 11.47 4.19
N SER A 61 -6.59 11.83 5.37
CA SER A 61 -6.87 11.11 6.62
C SER A 61 -6.63 9.60 6.39
N ASP A 62 -7.46 8.72 6.94
CA ASP A 62 -7.37 7.28 6.81
C ASP A 62 -8.06 6.71 5.55
N GLU A 63 -8.59 7.56 4.67
CA GLU A 63 -9.40 7.14 3.53
C GLU A 63 -8.60 6.32 2.52
N PHE A 64 -7.31 6.64 2.31
CA PHE A 64 -6.45 5.82 1.45
C PHE A 64 -6.26 4.42 2.01
N PHE A 65 -6.12 4.27 3.32
CA PHE A 65 -6.01 2.96 3.95
C PHE A 65 -7.32 2.16 3.86
N LYS A 66 -8.48 2.79 4.11
CA LYS A 66 -9.80 2.15 3.96
C LYS A 66 -10.05 1.69 2.53
N MET A 67 -9.76 2.54 1.54
CA MET A 67 -9.85 2.21 0.12
C MET A 67 -8.96 1.01 -0.22
N PHE A 68 -7.74 0.97 0.32
CA PHE A 68 -6.81 -0.13 0.11
C PHE A 68 -7.31 -1.44 0.73
N LEU A 69 -7.85 -1.41 1.95
CA LEU A 69 -8.46 -2.58 2.60
C LEU A 69 -9.65 -3.11 1.80
N LYS A 70 -10.54 -2.23 1.35
CA LYS A 70 -11.65 -2.61 0.47
C LYS A 70 -11.13 -3.29 -0.78
N ARG A 71 -10.14 -2.70 -1.45
CA ARG A 71 -9.57 -3.28 -2.66
C ARG A 71 -8.93 -4.64 -2.41
N TYR A 72 -8.29 -4.83 -1.26
CA TYR A 72 -7.77 -6.12 -0.84
C TYR A 72 -8.86 -7.19 -0.73
N ILE A 73 -9.97 -6.85 -0.05
CA ILE A 73 -11.12 -7.74 0.13
C ILE A 73 -11.78 -8.07 -1.22
N ASP A 74 -11.97 -7.08 -2.09
CA ASP A 74 -12.61 -7.28 -3.40
C ASP A 74 -11.74 -8.15 -4.36
N SER A 75 -10.43 -8.17 -4.17
CA SER A 75 -9.47 -8.83 -5.07
C SER A 75 -8.98 -10.18 -4.57
N ASN A 76 -9.31 -10.57 -3.34
CA ASN A 76 -8.85 -11.82 -2.72
C ASN A 76 -10.04 -12.58 -2.13
N ASP A 77 -9.92 -13.88 -1.98
CA ASP A 77 -10.95 -14.71 -1.38
C ASP A 77 -11.04 -14.50 0.14
N ASP A 78 -12.22 -14.78 0.71
CA ASP A 78 -12.52 -14.58 2.14
C ASP A 78 -11.53 -15.29 3.08
N THR A 79 -10.83 -16.33 2.59
CA THR A 79 -9.84 -17.06 3.39
C THR A 79 -8.58 -16.25 3.68
N LYS A 80 -8.24 -15.27 2.83
CA LYS A 80 -7.08 -14.39 3.00
C LYS A 80 -7.41 -13.11 3.75
N ALA A 81 -8.67 -12.67 3.70
CA ALA A 81 -9.13 -11.48 4.39
C ALA A 81 -9.38 -11.75 5.89
N ALA A 82 -8.44 -11.35 6.74
CA ALA A 82 -8.62 -11.43 8.21
C ALA A 82 -9.56 -10.34 8.78
N ILE A 83 -10.15 -9.51 7.92
CA ILE A 83 -11.06 -8.41 8.27
C ILE A 83 -12.29 -8.45 7.37
N ASN A 84 -13.47 -8.22 7.94
CA ASN A 84 -14.69 -8.11 7.15
C ASN A 84 -14.84 -6.71 6.54
N TYR A 85 -15.65 -6.61 5.49
CA TYR A 85 -15.86 -5.37 4.73
C TYR A 85 -16.34 -4.17 5.58
N PHE A 86 -17.24 -4.40 6.53
CA PHE A 86 -17.77 -3.32 7.38
C PHE A 86 -16.71 -2.82 8.36
N ASP A 87 -15.99 -3.71 9.03
CA ASP A 87 -14.87 -3.35 9.91
C ASP A 87 -13.80 -2.57 9.14
N ALA A 88 -13.52 -2.95 7.89
CA ALA A 88 -12.53 -2.30 7.05
C ALA A 88 -12.90 -0.85 6.71
N LEU A 89 -14.18 -0.53 6.54
CA LEU A 89 -14.63 0.79 6.07
C LEU A 89 -15.17 1.71 7.17
N LEU A 90 -15.84 1.17 8.18
CA LEU A 90 -16.53 1.97 9.19
C LEU A 90 -15.63 2.36 10.37
N ASN A 91 -14.54 1.61 10.60
CA ASN A 91 -13.58 1.96 11.63
C ASN A 91 -12.73 3.16 11.23
N SER A 92 -12.37 3.95 12.24
CA SER A 92 -11.34 5.00 12.10
C SER A 92 -9.96 4.40 12.34
N TYR A 93 -9.04 4.68 11.43
CA TYR A 93 -7.63 4.28 11.44
C TYR A 93 -6.70 5.50 11.52
N GLU A 94 -7.13 6.60 12.12
CA GLU A 94 -6.28 7.77 12.40
C GLU A 94 -5.05 7.44 13.27
N ASP A 95 -5.09 6.30 13.97
CA ASP A 95 -3.98 5.75 14.76
C ASP A 95 -2.98 4.92 13.94
N LEU A 96 -3.15 4.82 12.61
CA LEU A 96 -2.31 3.97 11.76
C LEU A 96 -0.87 4.49 11.76
N ILE A 97 0.05 3.65 12.24
CA ILE A 97 1.49 3.88 12.18
C ILE A 97 2.05 3.15 10.98
N VAL A 98 2.86 3.87 10.19
CA VAL A 98 3.50 3.36 8.97
C VAL A 98 4.99 3.16 9.23
N TYR A 99 5.45 1.91 9.17
CA TYR A 99 6.87 1.58 9.24
C TYR A 99 7.42 1.21 7.87
N ARG A 100 8.63 1.71 7.59
CA ARG A 100 9.39 1.46 6.36
C ARG A 100 10.62 0.62 6.69
N GLU A 101 10.90 -0.39 5.87
CA GLU A 101 12.11 -1.24 5.96
C GLU A 101 12.33 -1.90 7.35
N ASN A 102 11.31 -1.92 8.19
CA ASN A 102 11.38 -2.49 9.52
C ASN A 102 11.49 -4.02 9.40
N LYS A 103 12.60 -4.58 9.91
CA LYS A 103 12.93 -6.01 9.74
C LYS A 103 12.96 -6.46 8.27
N ASN A 104 13.33 -5.54 7.38
CA ASN A 104 13.37 -5.72 5.92
C ASN A 104 12.00 -5.79 5.23
N ILE A 105 10.89 -5.65 5.94
CA ILE A 105 9.55 -5.55 5.33
C ILE A 105 9.47 -4.18 4.64
N ASP A 106 8.99 -4.14 3.40
CA ASP A 106 8.88 -2.87 2.67
C ASP A 106 7.97 -1.89 3.41
N ILE A 107 6.68 -2.21 3.56
CA ILE A 107 5.73 -1.40 4.34
C ILE A 107 5.06 -2.28 5.38
N LEU A 108 5.03 -1.79 6.62
CA LEU A 108 4.25 -2.40 7.70
C LEU A 108 3.32 -1.34 8.29
N LEU A 109 2.01 -1.59 8.20
CA LEU A 109 0.96 -0.71 8.71
C LEU A 109 0.38 -1.32 9.98
N VAL A 110 0.29 -0.55 11.06
CA VAL A 110 -0.21 -1.04 12.35
C VAL A 110 -1.22 -0.06 12.91
N SER A 111 -2.43 -0.53 13.22
CA SER A 111 -3.39 0.20 14.04
C SER A 111 -3.61 -0.59 15.33
N GLU A 112 -3.22 0.04 16.44
CA GLU A 112 -3.31 -0.51 17.78
C GLU A 112 -4.76 -0.57 18.27
N LYS A 113 -5.53 0.47 17.95
CA LYS A 113 -6.94 0.60 18.28
C LYS A 113 -7.78 -0.51 17.64
N ASN A 114 -7.54 -0.78 16.36
CA ASN A 114 -8.30 -1.77 15.59
C ASN A 114 -7.68 -3.18 15.63
N LYS A 115 -6.52 -3.33 16.29
CA LYS A 115 -5.72 -4.56 16.34
C LYS A 115 -5.55 -5.17 14.95
N ILE A 116 -5.11 -4.36 13.99
CA ILE A 116 -4.82 -4.79 12.62
C ILE A 116 -3.35 -4.52 12.29
N VAL A 117 -2.75 -5.46 11.57
CA VAL A 117 -1.42 -5.32 10.99
C VAL A 117 -1.47 -5.71 9.51
N VAL A 118 -0.95 -4.84 8.65
CA VAL A 118 -0.86 -5.08 7.20
C VAL A 118 0.60 -5.09 6.82
N CYS A 119 1.07 -6.24 6.35
CA CYS A 119 2.43 -6.45 5.88
C CYS A 119 2.43 -6.45 4.36
N ILE A 120 3.13 -5.48 3.75
CA ILE A 120 3.18 -5.31 2.30
C ILE A 120 4.60 -5.53 1.83
N GLU A 121 4.75 -6.44 0.89
CA GLU A 121 5.97 -6.59 0.08
C GLU A 121 5.69 -5.99 -1.30
N ASN A 122 6.54 -5.07 -1.74
CA ASN A 122 6.36 -4.29 -2.95
C ASN A 122 7.44 -4.60 -3.97
N LYS A 123 7.08 -5.27 -5.07
CA LYS A 123 8.00 -5.64 -6.16
C LYS A 123 7.62 -4.98 -7.46
N ILE A 124 8.57 -4.31 -8.11
CA ILE A 124 8.33 -3.59 -9.38
C ILE A 124 9.05 -4.26 -10.55
N LEU A 125 10.34 -4.56 -10.39
CA LEU A 125 11.19 -5.08 -11.46
C LEU A 125 11.84 -6.42 -11.11
N SER A 126 11.82 -6.79 -9.82
CA SER A 126 12.48 -7.98 -9.34
C SER A 126 11.48 -9.05 -8.92
N SER A 127 11.82 -10.30 -9.22
CA SER A 127 11.10 -11.46 -8.70
C SER A 127 11.29 -11.54 -7.17
N GLU A 128 10.37 -12.25 -6.50
CA GLU A 128 10.49 -12.51 -5.06
C GLU A 128 11.87 -13.11 -4.71
N SER A 129 12.52 -12.62 -3.66
CA SER A 129 13.71 -13.29 -3.12
C SER A 129 13.28 -14.51 -2.31
N GLY A 130 13.90 -15.67 -2.58
CA GLY A 130 13.43 -16.95 -2.06
C GLY A 130 13.26 -16.97 -0.53
N GLY A 131 12.04 -17.26 -0.07
CA GLY A 131 11.72 -17.45 1.35
C GLY A 131 11.44 -16.16 2.13
N GLN A 132 11.47 -15.00 1.48
CA GLN A 132 11.23 -13.69 2.08
C GLN A 132 9.81 -13.57 2.66
N LEU A 133 8.79 -13.95 1.89
CA LEU A 133 7.39 -13.90 2.35
C LEU A 133 7.15 -14.78 3.58
N ASN A 134 7.72 -15.98 3.60
CA ASN A 134 7.66 -16.89 4.75
C ASN A 134 8.36 -16.31 5.99
N LYS A 135 9.49 -15.60 5.83
CA LYS A 135 10.18 -14.92 6.93
C LYS A 135 9.30 -13.83 7.53
N TYR A 136 8.65 -13.03 6.69
CA TYR A 136 7.80 -11.93 7.15
C TYR A 136 6.53 -12.43 7.81
N GLN A 137 5.87 -13.44 7.23
CA GLN A 137 4.71 -14.06 7.84
C GLN A 137 5.01 -14.55 9.27
N ARG A 138 6.09 -15.32 9.46
CA ARG A 138 6.49 -15.78 10.80
C ARG A 138 6.77 -14.64 11.77
N TYR A 139 7.38 -13.55 11.30
CA TYR A 139 7.64 -12.38 12.12
C TYR A 139 6.32 -11.75 12.59
N ILE A 140 5.37 -11.55 11.67
CA ILE A 140 4.08 -10.94 11.99
C ILE A 140 3.24 -11.83 12.89
N GLU A 141 3.17 -13.13 12.62
CA GLU A 141 2.44 -14.10 13.46
C GLU A 141 2.96 -14.12 14.90
N ARG A 142 4.28 -14.03 15.08
CA ARG A 142 4.90 -14.03 16.41
C ARG A 142 4.68 -12.74 17.18
N ASN A 143 4.80 -11.58 16.52
CA ASN A 143 4.83 -10.28 17.21
C ASN A 143 3.46 -9.59 17.30
N TYR A 144 2.51 -9.99 16.44
CA TYR A 144 1.16 -9.44 16.38
C TYR A 144 0.11 -10.56 16.54
N SER A 145 0.36 -11.48 17.46
CA SER A 145 -0.43 -12.72 17.61
C SER A 145 -1.93 -12.46 17.78
N ASN A 146 -2.31 -11.43 18.54
CA ASN A 146 -3.70 -11.01 18.79
C ASN A 146 -4.28 -10.01 17.77
N TYR A 147 -3.61 -9.77 16.64
CA TYR A 147 -4.06 -8.83 15.60
C TYR A 147 -4.69 -9.60 14.44
N LYS A 148 -5.61 -8.94 13.73
CA LYS A 148 -5.99 -9.28 12.35
C LYS A 148 -4.76 -9.03 11.46
N LYS A 149 -4.33 -10.04 10.72
CA LYS A 149 -3.09 -10.01 9.92
C LYS A 149 -3.45 -10.04 8.46
N ILE A 150 -2.97 -9.08 7.70
CA ILE A 150 -3.15 -9.02 6.25
C ILE A 150 -1.77 -9.03 5.62
N PHE A 151 -1.58 -9.94 4.67
CA PHE A 151 -0.34 -10.07 3.91
C PHE A 151 -0.62 -9.70 2.46
N VAL A 152 0.13 -8.74 1.93
CA VAL A 152 -0.08 -8.19 0.59
C VAL A 152 1.20 -8.30 -0.22
N PHE A 153 1.11 -8.97 -1.36
CA PHE A 153 2.13 -8.95 -2.39
C PHE A 153 1.69 -7.98 -3.48
N LEU A 154 2.36 -6.81 -3.50
CA LEU A 154 2.06 -5.71 -4.40
C LEU A 154 3.00 -5.75 -5.59
N THR A 155 2.45 -5.92 -6.79
CA THR A 155 3.22 -5.97 -8.05
C THR A 155 2.52 -5.19 -9.17
N PRO A 156 3.22 -4.75 -10.22
CA PRO A 156 2.56 -4.16 -11.39
C PRO A 156 1.57 -5.12 -12.06
N ASP A 157 2.00 -6.38 -12.28
CA ASP A 157 1.32 -7.33 -13.17
C ASP A 157 0.49 -8.40 -12.45
N GLY A 158 0.45 -8.38 -11.11
CA GLY A 158 -0.27 -9.37 -10.32
C GLY A 158 0.42 -10.73 -10.29
N ASN A 159 1.75 -10.74 -10.21
CA ASN A 159 2.50 -11.98 -10.09
C ASN A 159 2.09 -12.76 -8.83
N GLU A 160 2.04 -14.08 -8.96
CA GLU A 160 1.73 -14.97 -7.83
C GLU A 160 2.86 -14.95 -6.79
N PRO A 161 2.56 -14.80 -5.49
CA PRO A 161 3.54 -14.94 -4.43
C PRO A 161 3.94 -16.41 -4.27
N THR A 162 5.19 -16.69 -3.84
CA THR A 162 5.58 -18.08 -3.53
C THR A 162 4.89 -18.62 -2.28
N ASN A 163 4.25 -17.76 -1.49
CA ASN A 163 3.46 -18.13 -0.32
C ASN A 163 1.97 -17.83 -0.56
N PRO A 164 1.09 -18.85 -0.63
CA PRO A 164 -0.31 -18.67 -0.98
C PRO A 164 -1.14 -17.93 0.08
N SER A 165 -0.63 -17.77 1.30
CA SER A 165 -1.27 -16.96 2.34
C SER A 165 -1.19 -15.45 2.07
N TRP A 166 -0.42 -15.03 1.06
CA TRP A 166 -0.32 -13.64 0.65
C TRP A 166 -1.39 -13.32 -0.41
N GLY A 167 -2.12 -12.24 -0.18
CA GLY A 167 -3.07 -11.72 -1.15
C GLY A 167 -2.36 -10.88 -2.21
N ILE A 168 -2.91 -10.85 -3.42
CA ILE A 168 -2.34 -10.12 -4.55
C ILE A 168 -3.07 -8.79 -4.68
N ILE A 169 -2.31 -7.72 -4.82
CA ILE A 169 -2.82 -6.41 -5.23
C ILE A 169 -1.91 -5.90 -6.35
N THR A 170 -2.51 -5.24 -7.33
CA THR A 170 -1.74 -4.56 -8.37
C THR A 170 -1.74 -3.05 -8.23
N TYR A 171 -0.74 -2.39 -8.78
CA TYR A 171 -0.73 -0.94 -8.90
C TYR A 171 -1.95 -0.41 -9.66
N LYS A 172 -2.37 -1.15 -10.71
CA LYS A 172 -3.62 -0.87 -11.43
C LYS A 172 -4.82 -0.90 -10.50
N ASN A 173 -4.88 -1.86 -9.57
CA ASN A 173 -5.99 -1.96 -8.62
C ASN A 173 -6.09 -0.74 -7.70
N ILE A 174 -4.95 -0.24 -7.19
CA ILE A 174 -4.88 0.93 -6.31
C ILE A 174 -5.32 2.18 -7.07
N VAL A 175 -4.83 2.33 -8.30
CA VAL A 175 -5.10 3.48 -9.17
C VAL A 175 -6.57 3.58 -9.58
N GLU A 176 -7.15 2.48 -10.07
CA GLU A 176 -8.56 2.47 -10.47
C GLU A 176 -9.48 2.80 -9.31
N GLU A 177 -9.15 2.35 -8.10
CA GLU A 177 -9.98 2.58 -6.93
C GLU A 177 -9.77 4.01 -6.38
N SER A 178 -8.54 4.51 -6.34
CA SER A 178 -8.23 5.88 -5.89
C SER A 178 -8.97 6.94 -6.73
N VAL A 179 -9.13 6.73 -8.04
CA VAL A 179 -9.89 7.64 -8.90
C VAL A 179 -11.37 7.68 -8.55
N LYS A 180 -11.96 6.58 -8.08
CA LYS A 180 -13.38 6.56 -7.69
C LYS A 180 -13.62 7.23 -6.34
N TYR A 181 -12.61 7.20 -5.47
CA TYR A 181 -12.72 7.64 -4.08
C TYR A 181 -12.36 9.11 -3.88
N PHE A 182 -11.42 9.64 -4.65
CA PHE A 182 -10.83 10.95 -4.42
C PHE A 182 -11.07 11.96 -5.55
N VAL A 183 -11.79 11.57 -6.61
CA VAL A 183 -12.15 12.42 -7.77
C VAL A 183 -13.62 12.25 -8.09
#